data_AF-A0A2H9N945-F1
#
_entry.id   AF-A0A2H9N945-F1
#
_cell.length_a   1.000
_cell.length_b   1.000
_cell.length_c   1.000
_cell.angle_alpha   90.00
_cell.angle_beta   90.00
_cell.angle_gamma   90.00
#
_symmetry.space_group_name_H-M   'P 1'
#
loop_
_entity.id
_entity.type
_entity.pdbx_description
1 polymer ?
#
loop_
_entity_poly.entity_id
_entity_poly.type
_entity_poly.pdbx_seq_one_letter_code
_entity_poly.pdbx_strand_id
1 'polypeptide(L)'
;GEVKKVFREKLRVPKNFWIKRIVVCGEYLKWYCCPPKKDVGSVAECWIERGDLVATHYYLNYAVDLLLRIVFALNREFSPAPKWRIFYSYGLKWLPENWKRLLGEAMLAKSFSVKDFRRRLGAVRELWCGILPKIREETGLTTELISKYYVEKVLHQT
;
A
#
# COMPACT_ATOMS: atom_id res chain seq x y z
N GLY A 1 11.36 -8.61 -32.22
CA GLY A 1 12.75 -8.77 -31.74
C GLY A 1 12.78 -9.80 -30.65
N GLU A 2 13.75 -10.72 -30.70
CA GLU A 2 13.90 -11.87 -29.80
C GLU A 2 13.99 -11.45 -28.32
N VAL A 3 14.65 -10.32 -28.03
CA VAL A 3 14.73 -9.75 -26.67
C VAL A 3 13.34 -9.52 -26.06
N LYS A 4 12.40 -8.94 -26.80
CA LYS A 4 11.02 -8.72 -26.31
C LYS A 4 10.28 -10.03 -26.04
N LYS A 5 10.59 -11.10 -26.79
CA LYS A 5 10.00 -12.44 -26.60
C LYS A 5 10.51 -13.06 -25.30
N VAL A 6 11.82 -13.03 -25.07
CA VAL A 6 12.44 -13.53 -23.82
C VAL A 6 11.87 -12.80 -22.60
N PHE A 7 11.76 -11.47 -22.64
CA PHE A 7 11.14 -10.73 -21.55
C PHE A 7 9.68 -11.12 -21.31
N ARG A 8 8.88 -11.27 -22.38
CA ARG A 8 7.47 -11.68 -22.24
C ARG A 8 7.34 -13.05 -21.60
N GLU A 9 8.22 -13.99 -21.94
CA GLU A 9 8.24 -15.32 -21.35
C GLU A 9 8.67 -15.29 -19.88
N LYS A 10 9.75 -14.57 -19.55
CA LYS A 10 10.28 -14.49 -18.17
C LYS A 10 9.38 -13.70 -17.22
N LEU A 11 8.63 -12.72 -17.72
CA LEU A 11 7.73 -11.88 -16.93
C LEU A 11 6.29 -12.45 -16.87
N ARG A 12 6.03 -13.59 -17.53
CA ARG A 12 4.72 -14.23 -17.49
C ARG A 12 4.46 -14.79 -16.10
N VAL A 13 3.52 -14.18 -15.40
CA VAL A 13 3.05 -14.61 -14.08
C VAL A 13 1.54 -14.86 -14.10
N PRO A 14 1.04 -15.82 -13.31
CA PRO A 14 -0.39 -16.09 -13.23
C PRO A 14 -1.15 -14.91 -12.58
N LYS A 15 -2.45 -14.76 -12.87
CA LYS A 15 -3.26 -13.63 -12.34
C LYS A 15 -3.22 -13.54 -10.81
N ASN A 16 -3.21 -14.68 -10.13
CA ASN A 16 -3.15 -14.75 -8.66
C ASN A 16 -1.85 -14.20 -8.08
N PHE A 17 -0.76 -14.10 -8.84
CA PHE A 17 0.49 -13.47 -8.41
C PHE A 17 0.27 -12.01 -7.99
N TRP A 18 -0.47 -11.25 -8.81
CA TRP A 18 -0.77 -9.85 -8.54
C TRP A 18 -1.76 -9.70 -7.39
N ILE A 19 -2.79 -10.55 -7.35
CA ILE A 19 -3.80 -10.55 -6.27
C ILE A 19 -3.12 -10.80 -4.92
N LYS A 20 -2.24 -11.79 -4.81
CA LYS A 20 -1.50 -12.07 -3.57
C LYS A 20 -0.71 -10.87 -3.08
N ARG A 21 -0.05 -10.12 -3.98
CA ARG A 21 0.70 -8.91 -3.61
C ARG A 21 -0.21 -7.80 -3.09
N ILE A 22 -1.35 -7.58 -3.74
CA ILE A 22 -2.37 -6.61 -3.31
C ILE A 22 -2.89 -7.01 -1.93
N VAL A 23 -3.24 -8.29 -1.73
CA VAL A 23 -3.79 -8.80 -0.47
C VAL A 23 -2.79 -8.68 0.68
N VAL A 24 -1.55 -9.12 0.49
CA VAL A 24 -0.49 -9.02 1.51
C VAL A 24 -0.29 -7.56 1.94
N CYS A 25 -0.13 -6.67 0.96
CA CYS A 25 0.14 -5.27 1.28
C CYS A 25 -1.09 -4.58 1.89
N GLY A 26 -2.29 -4.91 1.38
CA GLY A 26 -3.55 -4.38 1.89
C GLY A 26 -3.84 -4.82 3.32
N GLU A 27 -3.55 -6.08 3.66
CA GLU A 27 -3.76 -6.58 5.03
C GLU A 27 -2.82 -5.89 6.02
N TYR A 28 -1.55 -5.73 5.67
CA TYR A 28 -0.60 -5.02 6.52
C TYR A 28 -1.00 -3.54 6.65
N LEU A 29 -1.42 -2.90 5.56
CA LEU A 29 -1.85 -1.52 5.59
C LEU A 29 -3.06 -1.32 6.52
N LYS A 30 -3.99 -2.29 6.54
CA LYS A 30 -5.12 -2.29 7.48
C LYS A 30 -4.67 -2.35 8.92
N TRP A 31 -3.70 -3.20 9.25
CA TRP A 31 -3.18 -3.30 10.62
C TRP A 31 -2.44 -2.02 11.04
N TYR A 32 -1.59 -1.48 10.16
CA TYR A 32 -0.70 -0.39 10.54
C TYR A 32 -1.33 0.99 10.51
N CYS A 33 -2.22 1.30 9.57
CA CYS A 33 -2.73 2.67 9.39
C CYS A 33 -4.22 2.78 8.99
N CYS A 34 -4.78 1.74 8.39
CA CYS A 34 -6.11 1.80 7.75
C CYS A 34 -7.08 0.72 8.25
N PRO A 35 -7.36 0.66 9.56
CA PRO A 35 -8.24 -0.36 10.13
C PRO A 35 -9.63 -0.30 9.47
N PRO A 36 -10.31 -1.45 9.31
CA PRO A 36 -11.59 -1.51 8.62
C PRO A 36 -12.71 -0.80 9.38
N LYS A 37 -12.59 -0.68 10.70
CA LYS A 37 -13.56 0.03 11.55
C LYS A 37 -12.94 1.34 12.07
N LYS A 38 -13.75 2.41 12.11
CA LYS A 38 -13.31 3.76 12.50
C LYS A 38 -13.06 3.93 14.00
N ASP A 39 -13.65 3.06 14.82
CA ASP A 39 -13.52 3.02 16.28
C ASP A 39 -12.31 2.21 16.76
N VAL A 40 -11.61 1.54 15.85
CA VAL A 40 -10.42 0.74 16.17
C VAL A 40 -9.17 1.54 15.83
N GLY A 41 -8.29 1.74 16.82
CA GLY A 41 -6.97 2.33 16.61
C GLY A 41 -6.07 1.44 15.76
N SER A 42 -5.26 2.06 14.91
CA SER A 42 -4.22 1.38 14.14
C SER A 42 -2.96 1.18 14.97
N VAL A 43 -2.08 0.24 14.56
CA VAL A 43 -0.79 0.03 15.25
C VAL A 43 0.02 1.33 15.31
N ALA A 44 -0.01 2.16 14.27
CA ALA A 44 0.69 3.45 14.29
C ALA A 44 0.13 4.43 15.34
N GLU A 45 -1.19 4.41 15.57
CA GLU A 45 -1.85 5.20 16.62
C GLU A 45 -1.51 4.66 18.02
N CYS A 46 -1.44 3.34 18.22
CA CYS A 46 -1.04 2.75 19.52
C CYS A 46 0.35 3.20 19.99
N TRP A 47 1.27 3.51 19.07
CA TRP A 47 2.60 4.01 19.44
C TRP A 47 2.58 5.44 20.00
N ILE A 48 1.54 6.23 19.70
CA ILE A 48 1.33 7.54 20.33
C ILE A 48 1.02 7.35 21.81
N GLU A 49 0.15 6.40 22.14
CA GLU A 49 -0.22 6.07 23.52
C GLU A 49 0.99 5.54 24.31
N ARG A 50 1.92 4.88 23.63
CA ARG A 50 3.20 4.42 24.19
C ARG A 50 4.27 5.51 24.33
N GLY A 51 4.02 6.70 23.80
CA GLY A 51 4.95 7.83 23.88
C GLY A 51 6.11 7.80 22.88
N ASP A 52 6.12 6.88 21.90
CA ASP A 52 7.18 6.81 20.88
C ASP A 52 6.70 7.38 19.53
N LEU A 53 6.90 8.68 19.37
CA LEU A 53 6.53 9.39 18.15
C LEU A 53 7.43 9.02 16.95
N VAL A 54 8.66 8.59 17.19
CA VAL A 54 9.57 8.18 16.10
C VAL A 54 9.03 6.90 15.46
N ALA A 55 8.67 5.91 16.28
CA ALA A 55 8.04 4.68 15.83
C ALA A 55 6.73 4.96 15.08
N THR A 56 5.86 5.81 15.64
CA THR A 56 4.63 6.26 14.99
C THR A 56 4.86 6.79 13.57
N HIS A 57 5.87 7.65 13.38
CA HIS A 57 6.21 8.20 12.07
C HIS A 57 6.91 7.21 11.13
N TYR A 58 7.64 6.24 11.67
CA TYR A 58 8.21 5.13 10.90
C TYR A 58 7.12 4.26 10.26
N TYR A 59 6.04 3.95 10.98
CA TYR A 59 4.93 3.17 10.42
C TYR A 59 4.20 3.89 9.29
N LEU A 60 4.16 5.22 9.29
CA LEU A 60 3.65 5.98 8.14
C LEU A 60 4.52 5.81 6.89
N ASN A 61 5.84 5.75 7.03
CA ASN A 61 6.74 5.47 5.91
C ASN A 61 6.51 4.04 5.38
N TYR A 62 6.33 3.08 6.29
CA TYR A 62 6.00 1.71 5.93
C TYR A 62 4.66 1.62 5.20
N ALA A 63 3.63 2.34 5.65
CA ALA A 63 2.34 2.40 4.98
C ALA A 63 2.44 2.98 3.56
N VAL A 64 3.24 4.02 3.35
CA VAL A 64 3.54 4.55 2.01
C VAL A 64 4.19 3.50 1.12
N ASP A 65 5.11 2.70 1.66
CA ASP A 65 5.73 1.60 0.92
C ASP A 65 4.71 0.55 0.45
N LEU A 66 3.80 0.16 1.34
CA LEU A 66 2.71 -0.77 1.03
C LEU A 66 1.79 -0.20 -0.05
N LEU A 67 1.40 1.07 0.05
CA LEU A 67 0.59 1.75 -0.96
C LEU A 67 1.26 1.74 -2.34
N LEU A 68 2.54 2.10 -2.41
CA LEU A 68 3.31 2.03 -3.65
C LEU A 68 3.28 0.62 -4.25
N ARG A 69 3.55 -0.41 -3.44
CA ARG A 69 3.55 -1.81 -3.89
C ARG A 69 2.19 -2.26 -4.41
N ILE A 70 1.10 -1.81 -3.79
CA ILE A 70 -0.27 -2.06 -4.27
C ILE A 70 -0.48 -1.40 -5.63
N VAL A 71 -0.12 -0.12 -5.78
CA VAL A 71 -0.31 0.61 -7.04
C VAL A 71 0.50 -0.01 -8.18
N PHE A 72 1.74 -0.46 -7.93
CA PHE A 72 2.50 -1.25 -8.91
C PHE A 72 1.78 -2.55 -9.29
N ALA A 73 1.27 -3.29 -8.31
CA ALA A 73 0.55 -4.55 -8.57
C ALA A 73 -0.77 -4.34 -9.35
N LEU A 74 -1.50 -3.25 -9.08
CA LEU A 74 -2.71 -2.88 -9.83
C LEU A 74 -2.41 -2.50 -11.28
N ASN A 75 -1.23 -1.96 -11.54
CA ASN A 75 -0.73 -1.72 -12.89
C ASN A 75 -0.13 -2.98 -13.56
N ARG A 76 -0.06 -4.11 -12.84
CA ARG A 76 0.63 -5.35 -13.26
C ARG A 76 2.10 -5.11 -13.61
N GLU A 77 2.73 -4.20 -12.86
CA GLU A 77 4.13 -3.88 -12.97
C GLU A 77 4.93 -4.41 -11.77
N PHE A 78 6.13 -4.89 -12.03
CA PHE A 78 7.03 -5.34 -10.97
C PHE A 78 7.51 -4.13 -10.18
N SER A 79 7.35 -4.19 -8.85
CA SER A 79 7.80 -3.10 -8.00
C SER A 79 9.33 -2.98 -8.06
N PRO A 80 9.88 -1.79 -8.36
CA PRO A 80 11.31 -1.58 -8.42
C PRO A 80 11.94 -1.60 -7.01
N ALA A 81 13.27 -1.53 -6.96
CA ALA A 81 14.00 -1.35 -5.71
C ALA A 81 13.53 -0.07 -4.96
N PRO A 82 13.54 -0.07 -3.61
CA PRO A 82 12.95 1.01 -2.80
C PRO A 82 13.37 2.42 -3.22
N LYS A 83 14.64 2.64 -3.52
CA LYS A 83 15.19 3.96 -3.92
C LYS A 83 14.54 4.56 -5.18
N TRP A 84 13.98 3.74 -6.05
CA TRP A 84 13.37 4.19 -7.31
C TRP A 84 11.84 4.14 -7.30
N ARG A 85 11.24 3.61 -6.25
CA ARG A 85 9.82 3.25 -6.22
C ARG A 85 8.90 4.46 -6.38
N ILE A 86 9.20 5.56 -5.66
CA ILE A 86 8.46 6.82 -5.81
C ILE A 86 8.63 7.38 -7.23
N PHE A 87 9.88 7.47 -7.71
CA PHE A 87 10.19 8.03 -9.03
C PHE A 87 9.44 7.30 -10.15
N TYR A 88 9.53 5.97 -10.20
CA TYR A 88 8.85 5.19 -11.23
C TYR A 88 7.33 5.13 -11.03
N SER A 89 6.81 5.35 -9.81
CA SER A 89 5.35 5.36 -9.60
C SER A 89 4.65 6.45 -10.43
N TYR A 90 5.32 7.57 -10.71
CA TYR A 90 4.71 8.67 -11.48
C TYR A 90 4.46 8.33 -12.95
N GLY A 91 5.09 7.29 -13.49
CA GLY A 91 4.92 6.84 -14.87
C GLY A 91 3.89 5.71 -15.05
N LEU A 92 3.24 5.26 -13.99
CA LEU A 92 2.28 4.16 -14.04
C LEU A 92 1.02 4.56 -14.83
N LYS A 93 0.47 3.61 -15.59
CA LYS A 93 -0.69 3.85 -16.47
C LYS A 93 -1.93 4.30 -15.70
N TRP A 94 -2.15 3.73 -14.52
CA TRP A 94 -3.24 4.09 -13.62
C TRP A 94 -2.68 4.57 -12.29
N LEU A 95 -3.23 5.68 -11.80
CA LEU A 95 -2.94 6.27 -10.50
C LEU A 95 -4.25 6.69 -9.84
N PRO A 96 -4.35 6.63 -8.50
CA PRO A 96 -5.48 7.24 -7.81
C PRO A 96 -5.43 8.76 -7.95
N GLU A 97 -6.59 9.40 -7.78
CA GLU A 97 -6.69 10.85 -7.86
C GLU A 97 -5.73 11.54 -6.87
N ASN A 98 -5.16 12.67 -7.26
CA ASN A 98 -4.23 13.45 -6.44
C ASN A 98 -2.95 12.71 -5.99
N TRP A 99 -2.58 11.59 -6.64
CA TRP A 99 -1.46 10.73 -6.25
C TRP A 99 -0.19 11.48 -5.82
N LYS A 100 0.33 12.36 -6.69
CA LYS A 100 1.58 13.09 -6.41
C LYS A 100 1.46 14.01 -5.19
N ARG A 101 0.33 14.71 -5.06
CA ARG A 101 0.06 15.62 -3.93
C ARG A 101 -0.01 14.84 -2.62
N LEU A 102 -0.84 13.80 -2.59
CA LEU A 102 -1.05 13.00 -1.38
C LEU A 102 0.17 12.19 -0.98
N LEU A 103 0.93 11.65 -1.95
CA LEU A 103 2.19 10.98 -1.68
C LEU A 103 3.22 11.95 -1.07
N GLY A 104 3.30 13.18 -1.60
CA GLY A 104 4.13 14.23 -1.01
C GLY A 104 3.71 14.56 0.42
N GLU A 105 2.41 14.70 0.66
CA GLU A 105 1.85 15.00 1.98
C GLU A 105 2.12 13.88 3.00
N ALA A 106 1.97 12.62 2.59
CA ALA A 106 2.25 11.44 3.42
C ALA A 106 3.74 11.27 3.76
N MET A 107 4.63 11.71 2.88
CA MET A 107 6.09 11.64 3.06
C MET A 107 6.68 12.84 3.81
N LEU A 108 6.06 14.01 3.71
CA LEU A 108 6.55 15.22 4.35
C LEU A 108 6.50 15.05 5.88
N ALA A 109 7.65 14.95 6.53
CA ALA A 109 7.78 14.99 7.99
C ALA A 109 8.39 16.33 8.40
N LYS A 110 7.62 17.17 9.08
CA LYS A 110 8.08 18.48 9.59
C LYS A 110 8.65 18.37 11.00
N SER A 111 8.05 17.49 11.81
CA SER A 111 8.49 17.17 13.16
C SER A 111 7.91 15.83 13.60
N PHE A 112 8.54 15.17 14.57
CA PHE A 112 7.95 14.02 15.24
C PHE A 112 6.91 14.49 16.25
N SER A 113 5.70 14.76 15.78
CA SER A 113 4.59 15.27 16.60
C SER A 113 3.27 14.62 16.21
N VAL A 114 2.34 14.53 17.17
CA VAL A 114 0.99 13.99 16.94
C VAL A 114 0.25 14.79 15.85
N LYS A 115 0.44 16.11 15.80
CA LYS A 115 -0.14 16.96 14.75
C LYS A 115 0.36 16.55 13.36
N ASP A 116 1.66 16.37 13.22
CA ASP A 116 2.26 16.00 11.94
C ASP A 116 1.91 14.55 11.55
N PHE A 117 1.84 13.65 12.53
CA PHE A 117 1.34 12.30 12.33
C PHE A 117 -0.08 12.28 11.77
N ARG A 118 -1.03 12.99 12.41
CA ARG A 118 -2.44 13.03 11.97
C ARG A 118 -2.58 13.55 10.55
N ARG A 119 -1.81 14.60 10.20
CA ARG A 119 -1.76 15.16 8.85
C ARG A 119 -1.33 14.12 7.82
N ARG A 120 -0.19 13.47 8.06
CA ARG A 120 0.36 12.44 7.18
C ARG A 120 -0.54 11.20 7.09
N LEU A 121 -1.10 10.76 8.22
CA LEU A 121 -2.06 9.64 8.28
C LEU A 121 -3.32 9.94 7.48
N GLY A 122 -3.81 11.18 7.50
CA GLY A 122 -4.93 11.64 6.66
C GLY A 122 -4.65 11.40 5.18
N ALA A 123 -3.47 11.80 4.69
CA ALA A 123 -3.06 11.56 3.31
C ALA A 123 -2.93 10.06 2.97
N VAL A 124 -2.38 9.25 3.88
CA VAL A 124 -2.31 7.78 3.73
C VAL A 124 -3.71 7.16 3.62
N ARG A 125 -4.65 7.57 4.47
CA ARG A 125 -6.03 7.07 4.47
C ARG A 125 -6.79 7.54 3.23
N GLU A 126 -6.58 8.77 2.76
CA GLU A 126 -7.16 9.29 1.52
C GLU A 126 -6.67 8.49 0.31
N LEU A 127 -5.36 8.22 0.23
CA LEU A 127 -4.78 7.34 -0.80
C LEU A 127 -5.37 5.94 -0.77
N TRP A 128 -5.46 5.34 0.42
CA TRP A 128 -6.05 4.01 0.58
C TRP A 128 -7.49 3.95 0.09
N CYS A 129 -8.33 4.91 0.50
CA CYS A 129 -9.70 5.03 0.03
C CYS A 129 -9.79 5.18 -1.49
N GLY A 130 -8.91 5.96 -2.11
CA GLY A 130 -8.87 6.14 -3.57
C GLY A 130 -8.44 4.87 -4.33
N ILE A 131 -7.70 3.96 -3.69
CA ILE A 131 -7.22 2.71 -4.29
C ILE A 131 -8.23 1.56 -4.17
N LEU A 132 -9.04 1.54 -3.11
CA LEU A 132 -10.02 0.48 -2.83
C LEU A 132 -10.96 0.15 -4.02
N PRO A 133 -11.54 1.13 -4.75
CA PRO A 133 -12.37 0.83 -5.91
C PRO A 133 -11.62 0.03 -6.99
N LYS A 134 -10.35 0.38 -7.24
CA LYS A 134 -9.53 -0.32 -8.24
C LYS A 134 -9.14 -1.73 -7.81
N ILE A 135 -8.89 -1.94 -6.52
CA ILE A 135 -8.71 -3.30 -5.96
C ILE A 135 -9.97 -4.13 -6.23
N ARG A 136 -11.15 -3.61 -5.89
CA ARG A 136 -12.41 -4.32 -6.09
C ARG A 136 -12.64 -4.65 -7.57
N GLU A 137 -12.34 -3.72 -8.48
CA GLU A 137 -12.45 -3.94 -9.93
C GLU A 137 -11.53 -5.06 -10.43
N GLU A 138 -10.24 -5.05 -10.05
CA GLU A 138 -9.24 -6.00 -10.57
C GLU A 138 -9.33 -7.39 -9.92
N THR A 139 -9.72 -7.46 -8.65
CA THR A 139 -9.65 -8.68 -7.83
C THR A 139 -11.01 -9.21 -7.37
N GLY A 140 -12.07 -8.40 -7.41
CA GLY A 140 -13.37 -8.73 -6.82
C GLY A 140 -13.39 -8.71 -5.28
N LEU A 141 -12.29 -8.28 -4.63
CA LEU A 141 -12.18 -8.31 -3.16
C LEU A 141 -12.59 -6.98 -2.56
N THR A 142 -13.45 -7.04 -1.54
CA THR A 142 -13.70 -5.92 -0.62
C THR A 142 -12.65 -5.90 0.50
N THR A 143 -12.62 -4.84 1.30
CA THR A 143 -11.71 -4.70 2.45
C THR A 143 -11.82 -5.88 3.42
N GLU A 144 -13.03 -6.40 3.64
CA GLU A 144 -13.31 -7.55 4.49
C GLU A 144 -12.78 -8.84 3.86
N LEU A 145 -13.02 -9.01 2.55
CA LEU A 145 -12.55 -10.18 1.80
C LEU A 145 -11.03 -10.23 1.66
N ILE A 146 -10.32 -9.09 1.76
CA ILE A 146 -8.85 -9.07 1.83
C ILE A 146 -8.34 -9.85 3.04
N SER A 147 -8.92 -9.65 4.24
CA SER A 147 -8.50 -10.42 5.43
C SER A 147 -8.77 -11.90 5.25
N LYS A 148 -9.97 -12.25 4.76
CA LYS A 148 -10.34 -13.64 4.51
C LYS A 148 -9.38 -14.31 3.53
N TYR A 149 -9.08 -13.65 2.41
CA TYR A 149 -8.14 -14.16 1.41
C TYR A 149 -6.74 -14.32 2.00
N TYR A 150 -6.27 -13.34 2.78
CA TYR A 150 -4.95 -13.41 3.41
C TYR A 150 -4.82 -14.65 4.30
N VAL A 151 -5.79 -14.89 5.20
CA VAL A 151 -5.78 -16.05 6.09
C VAL A 151 -5.88 -17.36 5.29
N GLU A 152 -6.89 -17.50 4.43
CA GLU A 152 -7.17 -18.77 3.76
C GLU A 152 -6.17 -19.15 2.66
N LYS A 153 -5.58 -18.16 1.98
CA LYS A 153 -4.82 -18.36 0.74
C LYS A 153 -3.40 -17.84 0.78
N VAL A 154 -2.98 -17.13 1.81
CA VAL A 154 -1.60 -16.59 1.92
C VAL A 154 -0.90 -17.12 3.16
N LEU A 155 -1.52 -17.02 4.34
CA LEU A 155 -0.87 -17.32 5.61
C LEU A 155 -0.36 -18.76 5.72
N HIS A 156 -1.05 -19.72 5.10
CA HIS A 156 -0.70 -21.14 5.14
C HIS A 156 0.16 -21.63 3.96
N GLN A 157 0.69 -20.72 3.13
CA GLN A 157 1.60 -21.09 2.05
C GLN A 157 3.04 -21.03 2.57
N THR A 158 3.49 -22.12 3.21
CA THR A 158 4.90 -22.46 3.42
C THR A 158 5.47 -23.15 2.19
#